data_AF-A0A955FPK3-F1
#
_entry.id   AF-A0A955FPK3-F1
#
_cell.length_a   1.000
_cell.length_b   1.000
_cell.length_c   1.000
_cell.angle_alpha   90.00
_cell.angle_beta   90.00
_cell.angle_gamma   90.00
#
_symmetry.space_group_name_H-M   'P 1'
#
loop_
_entity.id
_entity.type
_entity.pdbx_description
1 polymer ?
#
loop_
_entity_poly.entity_id
_entity_poly.type
_entity_poly.pdbx_seq_one_letter_code
_entity_poly.pdbx_strand_id
1 'polypeptide(L)'
;MFNNVDVVAFNHYAKIKRILEQYPNDWIIKRIDKPTSAKNFKGEIIKFDYYYRIYDNNNQPIKYCKFQQIERLSKVLGVPVEELRVYD
;
A
#
# COMPACT_ATOMS: atom_id res chain seq x y z
N MET A 1 -24.05 -10.92 13.63
CA MET A 1 -22.92 -10.66 14.56
C MET A 1 -21.66 -10.68 13.71
N PHE A 2 -20.82 -9.65 13.84
CA PHE A 2 -19.63 -9.31 13.04
C PHE A 2 -19.88 -8.84 11.60
N ASN A 3 -19.93 -7.52 11.42
CA ASN A 3 -19.37 -6.82 10.26
C ASN A 3 -18.88 -5.45 10.72
N ASN A 4 -17.82 -5.45 11.53
CA ASN A 4 -16.99 -4.28 11.83
C ASN A 4 -15.83 -4.22 10.83
N VAL A 5 -16.11 -4.28 9.52
CA VAL A 5 -15.04 -4.42 8.52
C VAL A 5 -14.44 -3.06 8.12
N ASP A 6 -15.17 -1.94 8.28
CA ASP A 6 -14.98 -0.81 7.35
C ASP A 6 -14.55 0.57 7.89
N VAL A 7 -14.49 0.85 9.20
CA VAL A 7 -14.44 2.27 9.63
C VAL A 7 -13.04 2.92 9.56
N VAL A 8 -11.92 2.17 9.54
CA VAL A 8 -10.58 2.79 9.72
C VAL A 8 -9.50 2.14 8.84
N ALA A 9 -9.70 1.94 7.54
CA ALA A 9 -8.60 1.60 6.63
C ALA A 9 -7.71 2.84 6.32
N PHE A 10 -7.12 3.43 7.38
CA PHE A 10 -6.08 4.48 7.44
C PHE A 10 -5.90 5.25 6.12
N ASN A 11 -6.76 6.25 5.86
CA ASN A 11 -6.91 7.19 4.71
C ASN A 11 -6.02 6.91 3.48
N HIS A 12 -4.71 6.87 3.67
CA HIS A 12 -3.72 6.49 2.68
C HIS A 12 -3.98 5.15 1.96
N TYR A 13 -4.21 4.03 2.68
CA TYR A 13 -4.40 2.73 2.02
C TYR A 13 -5.74 2.64 1.28
N ALA A 14 -6.82 3.19 1.86
CA ALA A 14 -8.09 3.34 1.15
C ALA A 14 -7.96 4.22 -0.11
N LYS A 15 -7.15 5.29 -0.04
CA LYS A 15 -6.82 6.13 -1.19
C LYS A 15 -6.06 5.35 -2.25
N ILE A 16 -5.08 4.52 -1.86
CA ILE A 16 -4.37 3.64 -2.79
C ILE A 16 -5.35 2.73 -3.51
N LYS A 17 -6.25 2.02 -2.80
CA LYS A 17 -7.26 1.17 -3.43
C LYS A 17 -8.07 1.90 -4.51
N ARG A 18 -8.62 3.07 -4.16
CA ARG A 18 -9.40 3.91 -5.10
C ARG A 18 -8.61 4.37 -6.32
N ILE A 19 -7.30 4.55 -6.17
CA ILE A 19 -6.41 4.85 -7.30
C ILE A 19 -6.24 3.60 -8.16
N LEU A 20 -5.94 2.44 -7.56
CA LEU A 20 -5.72 1.19 -8.27
C LEU A 20 -6.97 0.66 -8.99
N GLU A 21 -8.16 1.01 -8.52
CA GLU A 21 -9.44 0.75 -9.23
C GLU A 21 -9.48 1.41 -10.62
N GLN A 22 -8.66 2.43 -10.89
CA GLN A 22 -8.51 3.06 -12.20
C GLN A 22 -7.48 2.36 -13.11
N TYR A 23 -6.74 1.39 -12.57
CA TYR A 23 -5.69 0.62 -13.25
C TYR A 23 -5.94 -0.88 -13.08
N PRO A 24 -7.07 -1.44 -13.54
CA PRO A 24 -7.35 -2.85 -13.32
C PRO A 24 -6.27 -3.73 -13.98
N ASN A 25 -5.53 -4.48 -13.16
CA ASN A 25 -4.55 -5.52 -13.52
C ASN A 25 -3.18 -5.09 -14.10
N ASP A 26 -2.93 -3.79 -14.24
CA ASP A 26 -1.74 -3.26 -14.92
C ASP A 26 -0.72 -2.58 -13.99
N TRP A 27 -0.68 -2.98 -12.71
CA TRP A 27 0.28 -2.45 -11.76
C TRP A 27 1.10 -3.54 -11.08
N ILE A 28 2.30 -3.13 -10.64
CA ILE A 28 3.24 -3.95 -9.89
C ILE A 28 3.68 -3.21 -8.63
N ILE A 29 4.02 -3.97 -7.60
CA ILE A 29 4.60 -3.43 -6.36
C ILE A 29 6.10 -3.65 -6.42
N LYS A 30 6.88 -2.62 -6.11
CA LYS A 30 8.32 -2.74 -5.91
C LYS A 30 8.68 -2.44 -4.47
N ARG A 31 9.50 -3.30 -3.86
CA ARG A 31 10.18 -3.01 -2.60
C ARG A 31 11.39 -2.11 -2.91
N ILE A 32 11.62 -1.14 -2.05
CA ILE A 32 12.77 -0.24 -2.14
C ILE A 32 13.49 -0.29 -0.80
N ASP A 33 14.66 -0.90 -0.79
CA ASP A 33 15.53 -1.07 0.38
C ASP A 33 16.25 0.24 0.74
N LYS A 34 15.45 1.24 1.10
CA LYS A 34 15.92 2.51 1.64
C LYS A 34 15.10 2.88 2.87
N PRO A 35 15.75 3.40 3.93
CA PRO A 35 15.06 3.75 5.15
C PRO A 35 14.02 4.84 4.88
N THR A 36 12.90 4.77 5.58
CA THR A 36 11.85 5.79 5.54
C THR A 36 11.21 5.96 6.90
N SER A 37 10.42 7.02 7.04
CA SER A 37 9.67 7.27 8.27
C SER A 37 8.26 7.76 7.95
N ALA A 38 7.30 7.40 8.79
CA ALA A 38 5.93 7.88 8.70
C ALA A 38 5.39 8.21 10.09
N LYS A 39 4.52 9.21 10.19
CA LYS A 39 3.77 9.47 11.42
C LYS A 39 2.64 8.46 11.56
N ASN A 40 2.50 7.88 12.74
CA ASN A 40 1.32 7.09 13.09
C ASN A 40 0.17 8.00 13.53
N PHE A 41 -0.94 7.40 13.97
CA PHE A 41 -2.17 8.14 14.31
C PHE A 41 -2.06 8.85 15.66
N LYS A 42 -1.07 8.47 16.47
CA LYS A 42 -0.69 9.17 17.71
C LYS A 42 0.29 10.32 17.44
N GLY A 43 0.67 10.56 16.18
CA GLY A 43 1.64 11.59 15.78
C GLY A 43 3.10 11.17 15.95
N GLU A 44 3.37 9.95 16.42
CA GLU A 44 4.72 9.43 16.63
C GLU A 44 5.37 9.08 15.29
N ILE A 45 6.67 9.36 15.17
CA ILE A 45 7.44 9.00 13.98
C ILE A 45 7.92 7.56 14.11
N ILE A 46 7.45 6.70 13.21
CA ILE A 46 7.91 5.32 13.08
C ILE A 46 8.93 5.26 11.94
N LYS A 47 10.05 4.57 12.18
CA LYS A 47 11.08 4.29 11.16
C LYS A 47 10.84 2.90 10.57
N PHE A 48 11.16 2.77 9.29
CA PHE A 48 11.07 1.54 8.52
C PHE A 48 12.37 1.40 7.71
N ASP A 49 12.88 0.18 7.59
CA ASP A 49 14.12 -0.07 6.85
C ASP A 49 13.94 0.00 5.33
N TYR A 50 12.71 -0.22 4.87
CA TYR A 50 12.32 -0.19 3.46
C TYR A 50 10.93 0.44 3.27
N TYR A 51 10.56 0.67 2.02
CA TYR A 51 9.21 1.04 1.64
C TYR A 51 8.83 0.43 0.31
N TYR A 52 7.54 0.46 0.01
CA TYR A 52 6.98 -0.01 -1.25
C TYR A 52 6.50 1.15 -2.11
N ARG A 53 6.56 0.95 -3.42
CA ARG A 53 5.97 1.81 -4.44
C ARG A 53 5.19 0.98 -5.44
N ILE A 54 4.07 1.52 -5.90
CA ILE A 54 3.30 0.92 -6.98
C ILE A 54 3.66 1.62 -8.28
N TYR A 55 3.90 0.83 -9.32
CA TYR A 55 4.21 1.28 -10.67
C TYR A 55 3.14 0.79 -11.64
N ASP A 56 2.86 1.57 -12.68
CA ASP A 56 2.02 1.16 -13.79
C ASP A 56 2.78 0.27 -14.80
N ASN A 57 2.09 -0.15 -15.85
CA ASN A 57 2.63 -0.98 -16.94
C ASN A 57 3.78 -0.31 -17.72
N ASN A 58 3.89 1.02 -17.68
CA ASN A 58 4.98 1.78 -18.27
C ASN A 58 6.16 1.94 -17.30
N ASN A 59 6.14 1.22 -16.18
CA ASN A 59 7.12 1.32 -15.11
C ASN A 59 7.24 2.76 -14.57
N GLN A 60 6.15 3.53 -14.62
CA GLN A 60 6.06 4.85 -14.00
C GLN A 60 5.42 4.73 -12.61
N PRO A 61 5.94 5.44 -11.60
CA PRO A 61 5.38 5.34 -10.26
C PRO A 61 4.02 6.02 -10.17
N ILE A 62 3.01 5.29 -9.69
CA ILE A 62 1.66 5.82 -9.49
C ILE A 62 1.66 6.80 -8.30
N LYS A 63 1.10 7.99 -8.54
CA LYS A 63 1.08 9.07 -7.54
C LYS A 63 0.32 8.63 -6.29
N TYR A 64 0.82 9.04 -5.12
CA TYR A 64 0.29 8.67 -3.79
C TYR A 64 0.39 7.18 -3.42
N CYS A 65 0.97 6.32 -4.26
CA CYS A 65 1.12 4.89 -3.97
C CYS A 65 2.49 4.52 -3.37
N LYS A 66 3.01 5.34 -2.45
CA LYS A 66 4.15 4.99 -1.57
C LYS A 66 3.62 4.50 -0.24
N PHE A 67 4.01 3.34 0.25
CA PHE A 67 3.52 2.79 1.53
C PHE A 67 4.59 1.93 2.21
N GLN A 68 4.37 1.52 3.46
CA GLN A 68 5.37 0.78 4.26
C GLN A 68 4.87 -0.58 4.75
N GLN A 69 3.55 -0.79 4.84
CA GLN A 69 2.97 -1.99 5.47
C GLN A 69 2.15 -2.74 4.43
N ILE A 70 2.72 -3.84 3.90
CA ILE A 70 2.11 -4.60 2.80
C ILE A 70 0.85 -5.35 3.25
N GLU A 71 0.80 -5.79 4.50
CA GLU A 71 -0.34 -6.48 5.11
C GLU A 71 -1.56 -5.57 5.17
N ARG A 72 -1.35 -4.25 5.32
CA ARG A 72 -2.45 -3.27 5.29
C ARG A 72 -2.97 -3.07 3.88
N LEU A 73 -2.10 -3.07 2.87
CA LEU A 73 -2.52 -3.01 1.48
C LEU A 73 -3.33 -4.26 1.11
N SER A 74 -2.80 -5.46 1.42
CA SER A 74 -3.47 -6.75 1.23
C SER A 74 -4.89 -6.76 1.82
N LYS A 75 -5.04 -6.36 3.09
CA LYS A 75 -6.35 -6.28 3.76
C LYS A 75 -7.35 -5.37 3.04
N VAL A 76 -6.89 -4.22 2.56
CA VAL A 76 -7.75 -3.23 1.89
C VAL A 76 -8.14 -3.70 0.48
N LEU A 77 -7.22 -4.36 -0.22
CA LEU A 77 -7.48 -4.97 -1.53
C LEU A 77 -8.33 -6.23 -1.43
N GLY A 78 -8.36 -6.91 -0.27
CA GLY A 78 -9.03 -8.19 -0.10
C GLY A 78 -8.29 -9.35 -0.77
N VAL A 79 -6.97 -9.20 -0.96
CA VAL A 79 -6.09 -10.13 -1.68
C VAL A 79 -4.99 -10.58 -0.71
N PRO A 80 -4.68 -11.89 -0.59
CA PRO A 80 -3.56 -12.39 0.21
C PRO A 80 -2.23 -11.71 -0.15
N VAL A 81 -1.32 -11.56 0.81
CA VAL A 81 -0.02 -10.88 0.56
C VAL A 81 0.79 -11.65 -0.49
N GLU A 82 0.66 -12.97 -0.50
CA GLU A 82 1.33 -13.91 -1.39
C GLU A 82 0.89 -13.76 -2.85
N GLU A 83 -0.31 -13.21 -3.08
CA GLU A 83 -0.85 -12.94 -4.42
C GLU A 83 -0.50 -11.53 -4.93
N LEU A 84 0.06 -10.67 -4.08
CA LEU A 84 0.53 -9.36 -4.49
C LEU A 84 1.80 -9.51 -5.34
N ARG A 85 1.79 -8.93 -6.55
CA ARG A 85 2.93 -8.93 -7.49
C ARG A 85 4.05 -8.00 -6.99
N VAL A 86 4.81 -8.46 -6.01
CA VAL A 86 5.95 -7.76 -5.41
C VAL A 86 7.25 -8.18 -6.10
N TYR A 87 8.03 -7.18 -6.51
CA TYR A 87 9.37 -7.34 -7.09
C TYR A 87 10.39 -6.58 -6.23
N ASP A 88 11.62 -7.09 -6.16
CA ASP A 88 12.77 -6.44 -5.52
C ASP A 88 13.50 -5.46 -6.47
#